data_AF-A0A7V9PBP0-F1
#
_entry.id   AF-A0A7V9PBP0-F1
#
_cell.length_a   1.000
_cell.length_b   1.000
_cell.length_c   1.000
_cell.angle_alpha   90.00
_cell.angle_beta   90.00
_cell.angle_gamma   90.00
#
_symmetry.space_group_name_H-M   'P 1'
#
loop_
_entity.id
_entity.type
_entity.pdbx_description
1 polymer ?
#
loop_
_entity_poly.entity_id
_entity_poly.type
_entity_poly.pdbx_seq_one_letter_code
_entity_poly.pdbx_strand_id
1 'polypeptide(L)'
;MTKISEREFARLCAGINKDRAAICRHNPIGAPEEILLWMLLGVLSSYLNLSEIQTPCFTGAPTAETYREAILFVLQNRRETAFDVDEYLNRLTKI
;
A
#
# COMPACT_ATOMS: atom_id res chain seq x y z
N MET A 1 -1.23 2.44 19.57
CA MET A 1 -1.35 2.64 18.11
C MET A 1 -0.16 1.95 17.47
N THR A 2 -0.39 0.96 16.60
CA THR A 2 0.69 0.18 16.00
C THR A 2 1.50 1.05 15.03
N LYS A 3 2.83 0.93 15.09
CA LYS A 3 3.74 1.56 14.14
C LYS A 3 4.43 0.49 13.29
N ILE A 4 4.98 0.89 12.15
CA ILE A 4 5.72 0.02 11.24
C ILE A 4 7.15 0.52 11.07
N SER A 5 8.11 -0.42 11.17
CA SER A 5 9.51 -0.18 10.82
C SER A 5 9.71 -0.21 9.30
N GLU A 6 10.78 0.42 8.81
CA GLU A 6 11.15 0.32 7.40
C GLU A 6 11.35 -1.14 6.96
N ARG A 7 12.03 -1.94 7.77
CA ARG A 7 12.28 -3.36 7.50
C ARG A 7 10.99 -4.13 7.28
N GLU A 8 9.99 -3.87 8.11
CA GLU A 8 8.70 -4.54 8.01
C GLU A 8 7.91 -4.05 6.80
N PHE A 9 7.90 -2.75 6.53
CA PHE A 9 7.29 -2.20 5.32
C PHE A 9 7.92 -2.79 4.05
N ALA A 10 9.25 -2.87 3.99
CA ALA A 10 10.00 -3.51 2.91
C ALA A 10 9.62 -4.98 2.74
N ARG A 11 9.45 -5.73 3.84
CA ARG A 11 9.03 -7.13 3.83
C ARG A 11 7.63 -7.30 3.21
N LEU A 12 6.68 -6.42 3.54
CA LEU A 12 5.33 -6.43 2.98
C LEU A 12 5.36 -6.15 1.46
N CYS A 13 6.06 -5.09 1.04
CA CYS A 13 6.22 -4.76 -0.37
C CYS A 13 6.89 -5.90 -1.17
N ALA A 14 7.91 -6.54 -0.61
CA ALA A 14 8.59 -7.67 -1.24
C ALA A 14 7.66 -8.90 -1.38
N GLY A 15 6.82 -9.17 -0.37
CA GLY A 15 5.82 -10.23 -0.43
C GLY A 15 4.81 -10.01 -1.55
N ILE A 16 4.22 -8.81 -1.62
CA ILE A 16 3.28 -8.45 -2.69
C ILE A 16 3.95 -8.54 -4.06
N ASN A 17 5.19 -8.07 -4.18
CA ASN A 17 5.91 -8.12 -5.45
C ASN A 17 6.20 -9.57 -5.90
N LYS A 18 6.50 -10.48 -4.97
CA LYS A 18 6.69 -11.90 -5.27
C LYS A 18 5.42 -12.54 -5.82
N ASP A 19 4.27 -12.14 -5.29
CA ASP A 19 2.95 -12.69 -5.68
C ASP A 19 2.25 -11.86 -6.77
N ARG A 20 2.92 -10.83 -7.33
CA ARG A 20 2.39 -9.86 -8.30
C ARG A 20 1.57 -10.52 -9.41
N ALA A 21 2.11 -11.55 -10.07
CA ALA A 21 1.45 -12.20 -11.20
C ALA A 21 0.15 -12.93 -10.81
N ALA A 22 0.07 -13.46 -9.59
CA ALA A 22 -1.16 -14.04 -9.07
C ALA A 22 -2.15 -12.94 -8.69
N ILE A 23 -1.69 -11.90 -7.99
CA ILE A 23 -2.53 -10.78 -7.55
C ILE A 23 -3.21 -10.10 -8.75
N CYS A 24 -2.45 -9.70 -9.78
CA CYS A 24 -3.01 -9.04 -10.96
C CYS A 24 -3.96 -9.94 -11.75
N ARG A 25 -3.67 -11.25 -11.83
CA ARG A 25 -4.54 -12.22 -12.51
C ARG A 25 -5.90 -12.40 -11.82
N HIS A 26 -5.92 -12.36 -10.49
CA HIS A 26 -7.16 -12.50 -9.72
C HIS A 26 -7.95 -11.19 -9.57
N ASN A 27 -7.34 -10.05 -9.89
CA ASN A 27 -7.96 -8.73 -9.80
C ASN A 27 -7.87 -8.00 -11.16
N PRO A 28 -8.56 -8.46 -12.21
CA PRO A 28 -8.37 -7.94 -13.57
C PRO A 28 -8.98 -6.54 -13.81
N ILE A 29 -9.65 -5.96 -12.81
CA ILE A 29 -10.35 -4.68 -12.90
C ILE A 29 -9.41 -3.58 -12.37
N GLY A 30 -8.43 -3.19 -13.18
CA GLY A 30 -7.48 -2.12 -12.86
C GLY A 30 -6.14 -2.27 -13.58
N ALA A 31 -5.37 -1.19 -13.64
CA ALA A 31 -3.99 -1.29 -14.09
C ALA A 31 -3.14 -2.06 -13.04
N PRO A 32 -2.08 -2.78 -13.43
CA PRO A 32 -1.25 -3.54 -12.48
C PRO A 32 -0.76 -2.71 -11.29
N GLU A 33 -0.37 -1.45 -11.52
CA GLU A 33 0.10 -0.56 -10.46
C GLU A 33 -0.99 -0.26 -9.42
N GLU A 34 -2.21 -0.01 -9.89
CA GLU A 34 -3.39 0.25 -9.05
C GLU A 34 -3.70 -0.94 -8.16
N ILE A 35 -3.69 -2.13 -8.74
CA ILE A 35 -3.98 -3.38 -8.04
C ILE A 35 -2.94 -3.64 -6.93
N LEU A 36 -1.66 -3.41 -7.21
CA LEU A 36 -0.60 -3.65 -6.23
C LEU A 36 -0.63 -2.64 -5.08
N LEU A 37 -0.91 -1.38 -5.37
CA LEU A 37 -1.07 -0.34 -4.35
C LEU A 37 -2.35 -0.56 -3.51
N TRP A 38 -3.46 -0.95 -4.14
CA TRP A 38 -4.67 -1.35 -3.45
C TRP A 38 -4.42 -2.52 -2.49
N MET A 39 -3.71 -3.55 -2.95
CA MET A 39 -3.34 -4.70 -2.11
C MET A 39 -2.48 -4.25 -0.92
N LEU A 40 -1.48 -3.40 -1.15
CA LEU A 40 -0.64 -2.86 -0.09
C LEU A 40 -1.44 -2.06 0.93
N LEU A 41 -2.37 -1.20 0.49
CA LEU A 41 -3.24 -0.44 1.38
C LEU A 41 -4.08 -1.39 2.25
N GLY A 42 -4.66 -2.45 1.69
CA GLY A 42 -5.41 -3.46 2.44
C GLY A 42 -4.56 -4.16 3.50
N VAL A 43 -3.34 -4.57 3.14
CA VAL A 43 -2.38 -5.19 4.08
C VAL A 43 -2.01 -4.22 5.20
N LEU A 44 -1.74 -2.96 4.89
CA LEU A 44 -1.40 -1.93 5.88
C LEU A 44 -2.58 -1.63 6.81
N SER A 45 -3.80 -1.56 6.29
CA SER A 45 -5.00 -1.35 7.09
C SER A 45 -5.17 -2.45 8.15
N SER A 46 -4.95 -3.71 7.74
CA SER A 46 -4.96 -4.85 8.67
C SER A 46 -3.79 -4.81 9.66
N TYR A 47 -2.55 -4.62 9.17
CA TYR A 47 -1.34 -4.61 9.99
C TYR A 47 -1.35 -3.50 11.06
N LEU A 48 -1.77 -2.30 10.68
CA LEU A 48 -1.81 -1.14 11.56
C LEU A 48 -3.07 -1.09 12.43
N ASN A 49 -3.98 -2.06 12.23
CA ASN A 49 -5.29 -2.12 12.88
C ASN A 49 -6.05 -0.79 12.76
N LEU A 50 -6.16 -0.29 11.53
CA LEU A 50 -6.88 0.95 11.26
C LEU A 50 -8.37 0.74 11.54
N SER A 51 -8.98 1.65 12.29
CA SER A 51 -10.44 1.69 12.40
C SER A 51 -11.06 2.17 11.09
N GLU A 52 -12.36 1.93 10.92
CA GLU A 52 -13.10 2.37 9.72
C GLU A 52 -12.93 3.88 9.46
N ILE A 53 -12.95 4.71 10.50
CA ILE A 53 -12.75 6.17 10.41
C ILE A 53 -11.33 6.59 9.99
N GLN A 54 -10.35 5.69 10.06
CA GLN A 54 -8.96 5.93 9.67
C GLN A 54 -8.64 5.37 8.29
N THR A 55 -9.56 4.61 7.70
CA THR A 55 -9.41 4.05 6.36
C THR A 55 -9.74 5.14 5.34
N PRO A 56 -8.84 5.46 4.40
CA PRO A 56 -9.14 6.42 3.35
C PRO A 56 -10.36 6.00 2.53
N CYS A 57 -11.32 6.91 2.38
CA CYS A 57 -12.47 6.76 1.49
C CYS A 57 -12.23 7.59 0.23
N PHE A 58 -12.38 6.99 -0.94
CA PHE A 58 -12.18 7.68 -2.21
C PHE A 58 -13.52 8.09 -2.82
N THR A 59 -13.59 9.31 -3.35
CA THR A 59 -14.72 9.76 -4.18
C THR A 59 -14.45 9.39 -5.64
N GLY A 60 -15.30 8.56 -6.24
CA GLY A 60 -15.17 8.16 -7.65
C GLY A 60 -14.30 6.92 -7.88
N ALA A 61 -13.80 6.74 -9.10
CA ALA A 61 -12.93 5.62 -9.46
C ALA A 61 -11.50 5.90 -8.98
N PRO A 62 -10.93 5.10 -8.06
CA PRO A 62 -9.58 5.31 -7.56
C PRO A 62 -8.54 5.01 -8.65
N THR A 63 -7.44 5.76 -8.63
CA THR A 63 -6.28 5.59 -9.52
C THR A 63 -5.05 5.15 -8.73
N ALA A 64 -3.95 4.85 -9.42
CA ALA A 64 -2.69 4.50 -8.77
C ALA A 64 -2.22 5.63 -7.84
N GLU A 65 -2.35 6.88 -8.29
CA GLU A 65 -2.01 8.06 -7.50
C GLU A 65 -2.89 8.17 -6.26
N THR A 66 -4.19 7.93 -6.41
CA THR A 66 -5.15 7.93 -5.30
C THR A 66 -4.74 6.92 -4.20
N TYR A 67 -4.30 5.72 -4.58
CA TYR A 67 -3.81 4.74 -3.61
C TYR A 67 -2.46 5.13 -2.99
N ARG A 68 -1.53 5.72 -3.77
CA ARG A 68 -0.25 6.24 -3.28
C ARG A 68 -0.48 7.29 -2.19
N GLU A 69 -1.30 8.30 -2.45
CA GLU A 69 -1.64 9.35 -1.50
C GLU A 69 -2.25 8.77 -0.21
N ALA A 70 -3.15 7.80 -0.34
CA ALA A 70 -3.74 7.10 0.81
C ALA A 70 -2.70 6.37 1.66
N ILE A 71 -1.75 5.66 1.03
CA ILE A 71 -0.68 4.96 1.74
C ILE A 71 0.21 5.97 2.49
N LEU A 72 0.61 7.07 1.84
CA LEU A 72 1.41 8.13 2.46
C LEU A 72 0.68 8.75 3.66
N PHE A 73 -0.62 9.02 3.52
CA PHE A 73 -1.46 9.53 4.61
C PHE A 73 -1.54 8.56 5.79
N VAL A 74 -1.80 7.27 5.52
CA VAL A 74 -1.84 6.22 6.54
C VAL A 74 -0.51 6.16 7.31
N LEU A 75 0.62 6.28 6.62
CA LEU A 75 1.96 6.15 7.18
C LEU A 75 2.48 7.42 7.88
N GLN A 76 1.89 8.61 7.65
CA GLN A 76 2.40 9.90 8.13
C GLN A 76 2.81 9.88 9.62
N ASN A 77 1.96 9.33 10.49
CA ASN A 77 2.18 9.22 11.94
C ASN A 77 2.32 7.77 12.45
N ARG A 78 2.50 6.82 11.54
CA ARG A 78 2.54 5.37 11.83
C ARG A 78 3.87 4.71 11.50
N ARG A 79 4.88 5.48 11.11
CA ARG A 79 6.26 5.01 10.98
C ARG A 79 6.98 5.06 12.32
N GLU A 80 7.76 4.01 12.62
CA GLU A 80 8.63 3.98 13.81
C GLU A 80 9.73 5.04 13.71
N THR A 81 10.38 5.09 12.55
CA THR A 81 11.38 6.07 12.13
C THR A 81 11.03 6.61 10.74
N ALA A 82 11.49 7.80 10.39
CA ALA A 82 11.32 8.29 9.03
C ALA A 82 12.11 7.41 8.06
N PHE A 83 11.47 6.98 6.97
CA PHE A 83 12.06 6.30 5.83
C PHE A 83 11.33 6.74 4.56
N ASP A 84 12.00 6.59 3.41
CA ASP A 84 11.46 6.96 2.10
C ASP A 84 10.43 5.92 1.64
N VAL A 85 9.15 6.25 1.80
CA VAL A 85 8.05 5.38 1.38
C VAL A 85 7.98 5.29 -0.15
N ASP A 86 8.24 6.40 -0.84
CA ASP A 86 8.08 6.49 -2.30
C ASP A 86 9.07 5.59 -3.02
N GLU A 87 10.29 5.39 -2.49
CA GLU A 87 11.25 4.43 -3.04
C GLU A 87 10.64 3.01 -3.16
N TYR A 88 10.01 2.53 -2.08
CA TYR A 88 9.39 1.20 -2.06
C TYR A 88 8.15 1.13 -2.95
N LEU A 89 7.33 2.18 -2.98
CA LEU A 89 6.15 2.23 -3.85
C LEU A 89 6.56 2.21 -5.32
N ASN A 90 7.58 2.99 -5.71
CA ASN A 90 8.12 3.01 -7.06
C ASN A 90 8.65 1.64 -7.47
N ARG A 91 9.35 0.95 -6.57
CA ARG A 91 9.82 -0.43 -6.82
C ARG A 91 8.67 -1.42 -6.95
N LEU A 92 7.62 -1.26 -6.14
CA LEU A 92 6.44 -2.12 -6.17
C LEU A 92 5.66 -1.97 -7.46
N THR A 93 5.55 -0.75 -8.01
CA THR A 93 4.77 -0.48 -9.22
C THR A 93 5.59 -0.52 -10.50
N LYS A 94 6.93 -0.57 -10.44
CA LYS A 94 7.77 -0.65 -11.63
C LYS A 94 7.38 -1.83 -12.52
N ILE A 95 6.95 -1.52 -13.74
CA ILE A 95 6.62 -2.48 -14.81
C ILE A 95 7.91 -2.94 -15.48
#